data_AF-A0A9N7MYP6-F1
#
_entry.id   AF-A0A9N7MYP6-F1
#
_cell.length_a   1.000
_cell.length_b   1.000
_cell.length_c   1.000
_cell.angle_alpha   90.00
_cell.angle_beta   90.00
_cell.angle_gamma   90.00
#
_symmetry.space_group_name_H-M   'P 1'
#
loop_
_entity.id
_entity.type
_entity.pdbx_description
1 polymer ?
#
loop_
_entity_poly.entity_id
_entity_poly.type
_entity_poly.pdbx_seq_one_letter_code
_entity_poly.pdbx_strand_id
1 'polypeptide(L)'
;ANPDTVVEWEWQDGEMARRSRDREFKFVFWAFGPAIRTFHLCPPIISIDGTHCEVPGSYKGKLLVAIAQTANKRLLPVAYAIVDEESTASWSFFLTHLRNHVLSDRQICLLSDRDNDILSAVDLLEAWHEPHAFHRICLRHLVSNVVSRYRSKKVRVLCWRLGSLCSRRKFEHARQQLQECHPEAGSYLFQIPLEKWTLYRDNRRRWGTLTTNMSESYNNVLKGVRFLHCRALVQATMDKTLDLFQQEQKKSRSCRSQIPTHLYAAYLELERTATTHEVECVDADGSQYTVITGLRASGRG
;
A
#
# COMPACT_ATOMS: atom_id res chain seq x y z
N ALA A 1 -8.73 -29.43 6.13
CA ALA A 1 -7.95 -28.33 6.77
C ALA A 1 -7.29 -27.51 5.66
N ASN A 2 -7.16 -26.19 5.84
CA ASN A 2 -6.38 -25.34 4.93
C ASN A 2 -4.94 -25.26 5.47
N PRO A 3 -4.00 -26.09 4.97
CA PRO A 3 -2.66 -26.18 5.55
C PRO A 3 -1.98 -24.82 5.54
N ASP A 4 -1.20 -24.55 6.59
CA ASP A 4 -0.42 -23.33 6.78
C ASP A 4 -1.25 -22.04 6.94
N THR A 5 -2.56 -22.15 7.17
CA THR A 5 -3.37 -21.00 7.59
C THR A 5 -3.02 -20.66 9.04
N VAL A 6 -2.70 -19.40 9.26
CA VAL A 6 -2.39 -18.85 10.59
C VAL A 6 -3.61 -18.12 11.13
N VAL A 7 -3.91 -18.33 12.40
CA VAL A 7 -4.95 -17.60 13.14
C VAL A 7 -4.42 -17.29 14.53
N GLU A 8 -4.48 -16.02 14.92
CA GLU A 8 -3.97 -15.53 16.22
C GLU A 8 -5.06 -14.73 16.92
N TRP A 9 -5.24 -14.97 18.22
CA TRP A 9 -6.34 -14.40 19.01
C TRP A 9 -5.82 -13.57 20.17
N GLU A 10 -6.40 -12.39 20.37
CA GLU A 10 -6.24 -11.59 21.58
C GLU A 10 -7.54 -11.58 22.39
N TRP A 11 -7.42 -11.78 23.69
CA TRP A 11 -8.51 -11.82 24.65
C TRP A 11 -8.31 -10.75 25.71
N GLN A 12 -9.40 -10.21 26.22
CA GLN A 12 -9.41 -9.30 27.36
C GLN A 12 -10.26 -9.85 28.51
N ASP A 13 -10.03 -9.36 29.73
CA ASP A 13 -10.88 -9.67 30.86
C ASP A 13 -12.24 -8.97 30.69
N GLY A 14 -13.35 -9.70 30.87
CA GLY A 14 -14.69 -9.14 30.69
C GLY A 14 -15.07 -8.13 31.78
N GLU A 15 -15.92 -7.16 31.46
CA GLU A 15 -16.32 -6.09 32.40
C GLU A 15 -17.00 -6.62 33.68
N MET A 16 -17.54 -7.85 33.66
CA MET A 16 -18.14 -8.55 34.81
C MET A 16 -17.20 -9.51 35.56
N ALA A 17 -15.87 -9.44 35.31
CA ALA A 17 -14.86 -10.36 35.85
C ALA A 17 -14.75 -10.43 37.39
N ARG A 18 -15.54 -9.65 38.14
CA ARG A 18 -15.64 -9.78 39.61
C ARG A 18 -16.35 -11.07 40.05
N ARG A 19 -17.03 -11.81 39.17
CA ARG A 19 -17.76 -13.05 39.54
C ARG A 19 -17.55 -14.25 38.61
N SER A 20 -16.93 -14.09 37.44
CA SER A 20 -16.65 -15.17 36.48
C SER A 20 -15.31 -14.92 35.79
N ARG A 21 -14.54 -15.97 35.47
CA ARG A 21 -13.32 -15.89 34.65
C ARG A 21 -13.64 -15.80 33.15
N ASP A 22 -14.65 -15.03 32.80
CA ASP A 22 -15.06 -14.89 31.40
C ASP A 22 -14.08 -13.96 30.67
N ARG A 23 -13.43 -14.51 29.65
CA ARG A 23 -12.58 -13.76 28.72
C ARG A 23 -13.43 -13.33 27.53
N GLU A 24 -13.34 -12.05 27.19
CA GLU A 24 -14.01 -11.50 26.03
C GLU A 24 -13.06 -11.46 24.83
N PHE A 25 -13.63 -11.76 23.66
CA PHE A 25 -12.93 -11.65 22.40
C PHE A 25 -12.53 -10.19 22.18
N LYS A 26 -11.25 -9.96 21.91
CA LYS A 26 -10.74 -8.63 21.57
C LYS A 26 -10.35 -8.56 20.10
N PHE A 27 -9.29 -9.26 19.69
CA PHE A 27 -8.78 -9.24 18.31
C PHE A 27 -8.65 -10.64 17.74
N VAL A 28 -8.79 -10.78 16.42
CA VAL A 28 -8.33 -11.97 15.70
C VAL A 28 -7.61 -11.56 14.43
N PHE A 29 -6.43 -12.13 14.21
CA PHE A 29 -5.67 -12.06 12.98
C PHE A 29 -5.80 -13.38 12.22
N TRP A 30 -5.85 -13.33 10.89
CA TRP A 30 -5.68 -14.52 10.08
C TRP A 30 -5.00 -14.24 8.74
N ALA A 31 -4.25 -15.24 8.26
CA ALA A 31 -3.61 -15.24 6.96
C ALA A 31 -3.69 -16.65 6.35
N PHE A 32 -4.11 -16.76 5.09
CA PHE A 32 -4.26 -18.04 4.43
C PHE A 32 -2.92 -18.55 3.89
N GLY A 33 -2.57 -19.81 4.16
CA GLY A 33 -1.31 -20.42 3.75
C GLY A 33 -0.92 -20.21 2.27
N PRO A 34 -1.84 -20.41 1.31
CA PRO A 34 -1.58 -20.10 -0.09
C PRO A 34 -1.22 -18.63 -0.36
N ALA A 35 -1.83 -17.68 0.34
CA ALA A 35 -1.54 -16.26 0.20
C ALA A 35 -0.16 -15.91 0.78
N ILE A 36 0.19 -16.47 1.95
CA ILE A 36 1.52 -16.33 2.57
C ILE A 36 2.61 -16.79 1.58
N ARG A 37 2.48 -18.01 1.04
CA ARG A 37 3.45 -18.54 0.07
C ARG A 37 3.56 -17.69 -1.20
N THR A 38 2.42 -17.26 -1.74
CA THR A 38 2.37 -16.48 -2.98
C THR A 38 2.97 -15.09 -2.80
N PHE A 39 2.85 -14.50 -1.61
CA PHE A 39 3.40 -13.20 -1.30
C PHE A 39 4.93 -13.15 -1.46
N HIS A 40 5.66 -14.22 -1.13
CA HIS A 40 7.12 -14.28 -1.34
C HIS A 40 7.54 -14.20 -2.81
N LEU A 41 6.61 -14.44 -3.76
CA LEU A 41 6.81 -14.27 -5.20
C LEU A 41 6.41 -12.88 -5.70
N CYS A 42 5.71 -12.09 -4.90
CA CYS A 42 5.25 -10.74 -5.25
C CYS A 42 6.38 -9.72 -5.01
N PRO A 43 6.39 -8.56 -5.68
CA PRO A 43 7.20 -7.41 -5.26
C PRO A 43 7.05 -7.14 -3.74
N PRO A 44 8.13 -6.70 -3.06
CA PRO A 44 8.14 -6.48 -1.61
C PRO A 44 7.41 -5.19 -1.21
N ILE A 45 6.13 -5.09 -1.55
CA ILE A 45 5.25 -4.00 -1.16
C ILE A 45 3.94 -4.55 -0.60
N ILE A 46 3.53 -4.01 0.55
CA ILE A 46 2.21 -4.24 1.13
C ILE A 46 1.51 -2.91 1.34
N SER A 47 0.24 -2.86 0.96
CA SER A 47 -0.69 -1.80 1.28
C SER A 47 -1.59 -2.25 2.43
N ILE A 48 -1.65 -1.48 3.51
CA ILE A 48 -2.59 -1.73 4.61
C ILE A 48 -3.71 -0.69 4.61
N ASP A 49 -4.89 -1.09 5.07
CA ASP A 49 -6.01 -0.17 5.27
C ASP A 49 -7.01 -0.75 6.28
N GLY A 50 -7.73 0.14 6.96
CA GLY A 50 -8.78 -0.19 7.92
C GLY A 50 -10.15 0.08 7.34
N THR A 51 -11.15 -0.70 7.72
CA THR A 51 -12.52 -0.42 7.31
C THR A 51 -13.56 -0.85 8.32
N HIS A 52 -14.62 -0.06 8.43
CA HIS A 52 -15.71 -0.28 9.38
C HIS A 52 -16.43 -1.60 9.09
N CYS A 53 -16.61 -2.41 10.12
CA CYS A 53 -17.46 -3.60 10.10
C CYS A 53 -18.49 -3.49 11.22
N GLU A 54 -19.74 -3.24 10.84
CA GLU A 54 -20.84 -3.21 11.80
C GLU A 54 -21.55 -4.56 11.77
N VAL A 55 -21.30 -5.42 12.75
CA VAL A 55 -22.11 -6.62 12.91
C VAL A 55 -23.43 -6.24 13.58
N PRO A 56 -24.60 -6.45 12.94
CA PRO A 56 -25.89 -6.12 13.55
C PRO A 56 -26.05 -6.82 14.90
N GLY A 57 -26.24 -6.03 15.97
CA GLY A 57 -26.62 -6.52 17.29
C GLY A 57 -25.53 -7.19 18.14
N SER A 58 -24.24 -7.14 17.77
CA SER A 58 -23.19 -7.82 18.58
C SER A 58 -21.89 -7.04 18.78
N TYR A 59 -21.17 -6.67 17.71
CA TYR A 59 -19.79 -6.16 17.81
C TYR A 59 -19.55 -5.08 16.76
N LYS A 60 -19.20 -3.87 17.22
CA LYS A 60 -18.79 -2.75 16.37
C LYS A 60 -17.28 -2.82 16.24
N GLY A 61 -16.80 -3.49 15.20
CA GLY A 61 -15.38 -3.68 14.98
C GLY A 61 -14.86 -3.00 13.72
N LYS A 62 -13.56 -3.06 13.52
CA LYS A 62 -12.90 -2.72 12.26
C LYS A 62 -12.28 -3.98 11.66
N LEU A 63 -12.29 -4.06 10.34
CA LEU A 63 -11.53 -5.04 9.59
C LEU A 63 -10.30 -4.34 9.03
N LEU A 64 -9.14 -4.79 9.47
CA LEU A 64 -7.84 -4.40 8.92
C LEU A 64 -7.47 -5.39 7.81
N VAL A 65 -6.91 -4.89 6.72
CA VAL A 65 -6.49 -5.71 5.58
C VAL A 65 -5.08 -5.37 5.15
N ALA A 66 -4.30 -6.38 4.78
CA ALA A 66 -3.02 -6.24 4.10
C ALA A 66 -3.13 -6.81 2.69
N ILE A 67 -2.90 -5.96 1.69
CA ILE A 67 -2.97 -6.30 0.26
C ILE A 67 -1.60 -6.12 -0.38
N ALA A 68 -1.11 -7.15 -1.05
CA ALA A 68 0.04 -7.08 -1.93
C ALA A 68 -0.40 -6.98 -3.40
N GLN A 69 0.54 -6.60 -4.26
CA GLN A 69 0.36 -6.71 -5.70
C GLN A 69 1.23 -7.83 -6.24
N THR A 70 0.64 -8.71 -7.05
CA THR A 70 1.42 -9.68 -7.83
C THR A 70 2.20 -8.96 -8.95
N ALA A 71 3.23 -9.60 -9.49
CA ALA A 71 3.93 -9.12 -10.69
C ALA A 71 2.97 -8.91 -11.89
N ASN A 72 1.82 -9.60 -11.87
CA ASN A 72 0.76 -9.49 -12.86
C ASN A 72 -0.22 -8.33 -12.61
N LYS A 73 0.14 -7.37 -11.75
CA LYS A 73 -0.70 -6.23 -11.34
C LYS A 73 -2.05 -6.62 -10.72
N ARG A 74 -2.23 -7.88 -10.33
CA ARG A 74 -3.41 -8.37 -9.59
C ARG A 74 -3.24 -8.15 -8.10
N LEU A 75 -4.34 -7.83 -7.43
CA LEU A 75 -4.37 -7.72 -5.97
C LEU A 75 -4.30 -9.12 -5.36
N LEU A 76 -3.45 -9.28 -4.35
CA LEU A 76 -3.36 -10.46 -3.52
C LEU A 76 -3.65 -10.04 -2.07
N PRO A 77 -4.83 -10.38 -1.54
CA PRO A 77 -5.09 -10.23 -0.12
C PRO A 77 -4.23 -11.21 0.66
N VAL A 78 -3.47 -10.70 1.63
CA VAL A 78 -2.44 -11.49 2.31
C VAL A 78 -2.84 -11.82 3.75
N ALA A 79 -3.36 -10.82 4.47
CA ALA A 79 -3.76 -10.97 5.86
C ALA A 79 -4.92 -10.05 6.22
N TYR A 80 -5.56 -10.39 7.32
CA TYR A 80 -6.75 -9.73 7.84
C TYR A 80 -6.70 -9.68 9.37
N ALA A 81 -7.38 -8.71 9.96
CA ALA A 81 -7.73 -8.77 11.37
C ALA A 81 -9.07 -8.11 11.67
N ILE A 82 -9.83 -8.69 12.60
CA ILE A 82 -10.97 -8.04 13.23
C ILE A 82 -10.47 -7.47 14.54
N VAL A 83 -10.69 -6.16 14.72
CA VAL A 83 -10.32 -5.40 15.91
C VAL A 83 -11.51 -4.61 16.42
N ASP A 84 -11.48 -4.13 17.67
CA ASP A 84 -12.55 -3.34 18.27
C ASP A 84 -12.62 -1.93 17.66
N GLU A 85 -11.46 -1.30 17.52
CA GLU A 85 -11.28 0.02 16.95
C GLU A 85 -9.95 0.13 16.22
N GLU A 86 -9.81 1.18 15.39
CA GLU A 86 -8.51 1.53 14.81
C GLU A 86 -7.75 2.37 15.84
N SER A 87 -6.97 1.70 16.66
CA SER A 87 -6.08 2.29 17.67
C SER A 87 -4.64 1.82 17.50
N THR A 88 -3.69 2.52 18.11
CA THR A 88 -2.27 2.13 18.12
C THR A 88 -2.08 0.68 18.58
N ALA A 89 -2.88 0.19 19.55
CA ALA A 89 -2.83 -1.19 20.02
C ALA A 89 -3.30 -2.19 18.93
N SER A 90 -4.42 -1.90 18.28
CA SER A 90 -4.97 -2.75 17.20
C SER A 90 -4.01 -2.87 16.01
N TRP A 91 -3.36 -1.76 15.62
CA TRP A 91 -2.38 -1.73 14.55
C TRP A 91 -1.09 -2.43 14.96
N SER A 92 -0.65 -2.28 16.22
CA SER A 92 0.52 -2.99 16.74
C SER A 92 0.31 -4.51 16.74
N PHE A 93 -0.88 -4.97 17.15
CA PHE A 93 -1.28 -6.37 17.06
C PHE A 93 -1.22 -6.87 15.61
N PHE A 94 -1.87 -6.15 14.68
CA PHE A 94 -1.90 -6.52 13.27
C PHE A 94 -0.51 -6.56 12.63
N LEU A 95 0.32 -5.53 12.85
CA LEU A 95 1.66 -5.40 12.29
C LEU A 95 2.63 -6.43 12.88
N THR A 96 2.49 -6.78 14.16
CA THR A 96 3.30 -7.83 14.80
C THR A 96 3.05 -9.18 14.14
N HIS A 97 1.78 -9.59 14.02
CA HIS A 97 1.43 -10.87 13.39
C HIS A 97 1.71 -10.88 11.89
N LEU A 98 1.48 -9.77 11.20
CA LEU A 98 1.85 -9.63 9.79
C LEU A 98 3.36 -9.83 9.60
N ARG A 99 4.20 -9.25 10.46
CA ARG A 99 5.65 -9.44 10.40
C ARG A 99 6.04 -10.90 10.64
N ASN A 100 5.54 -11.48 11.73
CA ASN A 100 5.97 -12.80 12.19
C ASN A 100 5.54 -13.93 11.27
N HIS A 101 4.31 -13.87 10.75
CA HIS A 101 3.70 -15.00 10.04
C HIS A 101 3.71 -14.88 8.52
N VAL A 102 3.84 -13.65 7.98
CA VAL A 102 3.72 -13.40 6.54
C VAL A 102 5.01 -12.89 5.92
N LEU A 103 5.67 -11.94 6.60
CA LEU A 103 6.86 -11.29 6.04
C LEU A 103 8.15 -12.06 6.33
N SER A 104 8.23 -12.70 7.49
CA SER A 104 9.48 -13.27 8.02
C SER A 104 10.59 -12.21 8.02
N ASP A 105 11.80 -12.54 7.56
CA ASP A 105 12.94 -11.61 7.52
C ASP A 105 12.99 -10.72 6.27
N ARG A 106 11.98 -10.78 5.40
CA ARG A 106 12.00 -10.06 4.13
C ARG A 106 11.94 -8.55 4.35
N GLN A 107 12.82 -7.81 3.65
CA GLN A 107 12.71 -6.35 3.57
C GLN A 107 11.44 -5.95 2.82
N ILE A 108 10.65 -5.03 3.38
CA ILE A 108 9.36 -4.64 2.81
C ILE A 108 9.16 -3.14 2.70
N CYS A 109 8.44 -2.68 1.68
CA CYS A 109 7.84 -1.36 1.65
C CYS A 109 6.41 -1.44 2.20
N LEU A 110 6.14 -0.77 3.31
CA LEU A 110 4.80 -0.63 3.86
C LEU A 110 4.18 0.66 3.32
N LEU A 111 3.04 0.56 2.64
CA LEU A 111 2.26 1.70 2.16
C LEU A 111 0.96 1.80 2.97
N SER A 112 0.72 2.95 3.59
CA SER A 112 -0.48 3.16 4.41
C SER A 112 -1.03 4.58 4.26
N ASP A 113 -2.20 4.83 4.86
CA ASP A 113 -2.60 6.20 5.19
C ASP A 113 -1.60 6.84 6.20
N ARG A 114 -1.60 8.17 6.27
CA ARG A 114 -0.95 8.97 7.30
C ARG A 114 -1.85 9.13 8.53
N ASP A 115 -2.37 8.00 9.00
CA ASP A 115 -3.12 7.95 10.25
C ASP A 115 -2.16 7.94 11.44
N ASN A 116 -2.50 8.64 12.52
CA ASN A 116 -1.60 8.77 13.67
C ASN A 116 -1.41 7.44 14.40
N ASP A 117 -2.43 6.60 14.50
CA ASP A 117 -2.34 5.30 15.17
C ASP A 117 -1.48 4.32 14.37
N ILE A 118 -1.54 4.38 13.03
CA ILE A 118 -0.63 3.62 12.17
C ILE A 118 0.81 4.10 12.36
N LEU A 119 1.04 5.41 12.36
CA LEU A 119 2.38 5.98 12.55
C LEU A 119 2.97 5.57 13.90
N SER A 120 2.18 5.71 14.97
CA SER A 120 2.59 5.30 16.31
C SER A 120 2.87 3.80 16.41
N ALA A 121 2.05 2.94 15.80
CA ALA A 121 2.29 1.50 15.78
C ALA A 121 3.56 1.12 15.01
N VAL A 122 3.85 1.79 13.89
CA VAL A 122 5.09 1.57 13.12
C VAL A 122 6.30 2.00 13.93
N ASP A 123 6.25 3.16 14.61
CA ASP A 123 7.36 3.70 15.41
C ASP A 123 7.62 2.88 16.70
N LEU A 124 6.61 2.18 17.22
CA LEU A 124 6.74 1.29 18.38
C LEU A 124 7.42 -0.05 18.05
N LEU A 125 7.33 -0.51 16.80
CA LEU A 125 7.76 -1.85 16.41
C LEU A 125 9.07 -1.80 15.61
N GLU A 126 10.17 -2.18 16.25
CA GLU A 126 11.52 -2.13 15.66
C GLU A 126 11.66 -2.92 14.34
N ALA A 127 10.90 -4.03 14.20
CA ALA A 127 10.86 -4.82 12.97
C ALA A 127 10.28 -4.06 11.75
N TRP A 128 9.64 -2.92 11.97
CA TRP A 128 9.10 -2.02 10.95
C TRP A 128 9.99 -0.79 10.68
N HIS A 129 11.16 -0.73 11.31
CA HIS A 129 12.18 0.29 11.05
C HIS A 129 13.16 -0.13 9.96
N GLU A 130 13.89 0.84 9.41
CA GLU A 130 14.98 0.56 8.48
C GLU A 130 16.14 -0.13 9.24
N PRO A 131 16.77 -1.18 8.68
CA PRO A 131 16.70 -1.62 7.28
C PRO A 131 15.63 -2.69 6.98
N HIS A 132 14.80 -3.09 7.94
CA HIS A 132 13.86 -4.22 7.81
C HIS A 132 12.55 -3.86 7.10
N ALA A 133 12.06 -2.63 7.29
CA ALA A 133 10.92 -2.12 6.54
C ALA A 133 11.07 -0.63 6.23
N PHE A 134 10.44 -0.23 5.13
CA PHE A 134 10.43 1.12 4.60
C PHE A 134 8.99 1.60 4.59
N HIS A 135 8.57 2.30 5.64
CA HIS A 135 7.21 2.86 5.69
C HIS A 135 7.10 4.07 4.78
N ARG A 136 6.02 4.12 3.99
CA ARG A 136 5.71 5.14 2.98
C ARG A 136 4.24 5.53 3.10
N ILE A 137 3.99 6.81 2.91
CA ILE A 137 2.65 7.41 3.01
C ILE A 137 2.02 7.41 1.62
N CYS A 138 0.74 7.01 1.58
CA CYS A 138 -0.10 7.14 0.41
C CYS A 138 -0.17 8.60 -0.06
N LEU A 139 0.25 8.86 -1.30
CA LEU A 139 0.26 10.20 -1.87
C LEU A 139 -1.16 10.76 -2.00
N ARG A 140 -2.16 9.92 -2.29
CA ARG A 140 -3.56 10.33 -2.39
C ARG A 140 -4.08 10.85 -1.06
N HIS A 141 -3.83 10.13 0.03
CA HIS A 141 -4.23 10.55 1.38
C HIS A 141 -3.45 11.79 1.83
N LEU A 142 -2.14 11.85 1.58
CA LEU A 142 -1.34 13.04 1.87
C LEU A 142 -1.91 14.28 1.15
N VAL A 143 -2.21 14.17 -0.14
CA VAL A 143 -2.82 15.25 -0.91
C VAL A 143 -4.20 15.60 -0.36
N SER A 144 -5.01 14.62 0.03
CA SER A 144 -6.31 14.85 0.67
C SER A 144 -6.17 15.66 1.96
N ASN A 145 -5.20 15.32 2.82
CA ASN A 145 -4.94 16.03 4.08
C ASN A 145 -4.46 17.47 3.87
N VAL A 146 -3.68 17.72 2.82
CA VAL A 146 -3.30 19.08 2.44
C VAL A 146 -4.53 19.86 1.92
N VAL A 147 -5.37 19.22 1.10
CA VAL A 147 -6.56 19.86 0.53
C VAL A 147 -7.62 20.15 1.60
N SER A 148 -7.82 19.27 2.58
CA SER A 148 -8.76 19.52 3.67
C SER A 148 -8.34 20.75 4.51
N ARG A 149 -7.03 20.96 4.68
CA ARG A 149 -6.46 22.09 5.41
C ARG A 149 -6.49 23.41 4.64
N TYR A 150 -6.06 23.41 3.38
CA TYR A 150 -5.84 24.65 2.61
C TYR A 150 -6.87 24.92 1.51
N ARG A 151 -7.74 23.95 1.20
CA ARG A 151 -8.86 24.07 0.25
C ARG A 151 -8.51 24.62 -1.14
N SER A 152 -7.26 24.41 -1.60
CA SER A 152 -6.76 24.96 -2.86
C SER A 152 -6.55 23.90 -3.95
N LYS A 153 -7.20 24.08 -5.11
CA LYS A 153 -7.02 23.23 -6.29
C LYS A 153 -5.59 23.29 -6.84
N LYS A 154 -4.95 24.46 -6.80
CA LYS A 154 -3.57 24.64 -7.27
C LYS A 154 -2.58 23.88 -6.38
N VAL A 155 -2.75 23.98 -5.06
CA VAL A 155 -1.96 23.22 -4.08
C VAL A 155 -2.13 21.72 -4.30
N ARG A 156 -3.37 21.23 -4.50
CA ARG A 156 -3.63 19.82 -4.82
C ARG A 156 -2.77 19.30 -5.98
N VAL A 157 -2.77 20.04 -7.10
CA VAL A 157 -2.02 19.67 -8.30
C VAL A 157 -0.51 19.67 -8.04
N LEU A 158 0.00 20.70 -7.36
CA LEU A 158 1.42 20.81 -7.04
C LEU A 158 1.88 19.72 -6.06
N CYS A 159 1.09 19.41 -5.02
CA CYS A 159 1.41 18.34 -4.08
C CYS A 159 1.47 16.97 -4.76
N TRP A 160 0.47 16.66 -5.60
CA TRP A 160 0.49 15.42 -6.40
C TRP A 160 1.72 15.36 -7.30
N ARG A 161 2.02 16.48 -7.99
CA ARG A 161 3.20 16.59 -8.87
C ARG A 161 4.49 16.35 -8.08
N LEU A 162 4.67 17.00 -6.94
CA LEU A 162 5.85 16.84 -6.08
C LEU A 162 6.07 15.38 -5.67
N GLY A 163 5.02 14.68 -5.24
CA GLY A 163 5.13 13.28 -4.82
C GLY A 163 5.43 12.32 -5.98
N SER A 164 4.96 12.64 -7.19
CA SER A 164 5.04 11.77 -8.37
C SER A 164 6.30 11.98 -9.23
N LEU A 165 7.14 12.96 -8.91
CA LEU A 165 8.34 13.27 -9.69
C LEU A 165 9.50 12.35 -9.30
N CYS A 166 10.20 11.83 -10.31
CA CYS A 166 11.43 11.05 -10.15
C CYS A 166 12.72 11.89 -10.31
N SER A 167 12.61 13.14 -10.76
CA SER A 167 13.76 14.02 -11.04
C SER A 167 13.90 15.11 -9.98
N ARG A 168 15.09 15.23 -9.40
CA ARG A 168 15.44 16.27 -8.41
C ARG A 168 15.21 17.67 -8.97
N ARG A 169 15.70 17.97 -10.18
CA ARG A 169 15.53 19.29 -10.82
C ARG A 169 14.06 19.66 -11.00
N LYS A 170 13.24 18.74 -11.52
CA LYS A 170 11.79 18.97 -11.68
C LYS A 170 11.10 19.14 -10.33
N PHE A 171 11.55 18.42 -9.31
CA PHE A 171 11.02 18.53 -7.95
C PHE A 171 11.31 19.90 -7.33
N GLU A 172 12.56 20.36 -7.41
CA GLU A 172 12.97 21.68 -6.88
C GLU A 172 12.19 22.82 -7.54
N HIS A 173 11.98 22.74 -8.85
CA HIS A 173 11.14 23.71 -9.56
C HIS A 173 9.68 23.69 -9.07
N ALA A 174 9.06 22.51 -8.95
CA ALA A 174 7.69 22.40 -8.43
C ALA A 174 7.58 22.84 -6.96
N ARG A 175 8.65 22.66 -6.17
CA ARG A 175 8.74 23.09 -4.78
C ARG A 175 8.75 24.61 -4.69
N GLN A 176 9.55 25.27 -5.52
CA GLN A 176 9.57 26.73 -5.62
C GLN A 176 8.18 27.27 -5.99
N GLN A 177 7.52 26.67 -6.99
CA GLN A 177 6.16 27.06 -7.37
C GLN A 177 5.16 26.94 -6.22
N LEU A 178 5.26 25.88 -5.39
CA LEU A 178 4.41 25.71 -4.21
C LEU A 178 4.71 26.79 -3.16
N GLN A 179 5.99 27.07 -2.90
CA GLN A 179 6.40 28.07 -1.93
C GLN A 179 5.96 29.49 -2.32
N GLU A 180 6.03 29.84 -3.60
CA GLU A 180 5.60 31.14 -4.13
C GLU A 180 4.08 31.31 -4.07
N CYS A 181 3.31 30.25 -4.37
CA CYS A 181 1.86 30.37 -4.42
C CYS A 181 1.17 30.12 -3.07
N HIS A 182 1.77 29.33 -2.17
CA HIS A 182 1.19 28.98 -0.88
C HIS A 182 2.26 28.58 0.15
N PRO A 183 2.99 29.55 0.73
CA PRO A 183 4.09 29.30 1.67
C PRO A 183 3.74 28.34 2.82
N GLU A 184 2.55 28.52 3.43
CA GLU A 184 2.11 27.69 4.56
C GLU A 184 1.92 26.22 4.21
N ALA A 185 1.42 25.93 3.00
CA ALA A 185 1.23 24.56 2.52
C ALA A 185 2.59 23.91 2.23
N GLY A 186 3.55 24.70 1.73
CA GLY A 186 4.95 24.30 1.63
C GLY A 186 5.53 23.93 2.99
N SER A 187 5.42 24.83 3.98
CA SER A 187 5.92 24.60 5.34
C SER A 187 5.34 23.32 5.98
N TYR A 188 4.04 23.09 5.86
CA TYR A 188 3.41 21.86 6.35
C TYR A 188 3.89 20.61 5.62
N LEU A 189 3.95 20.65 4.29
CA LEU A 189 4.31 19.48 3.48
C LEU A 189 5.77 19.05 3.70
N PHE A 190 6.68 20.03 3.83
CA PHE A 190 8.11 19.78 3.96
C PHE A 190 8.58 19.50 5.40
N GLN A 191 7.67 19.52 6.39
CA GLN A 191 7.91 18.90 7.70
C GLN A 191 7.90 17.37 7.63
N ILE A 192 7.27 16.80 6.60
CA ILE A 192 7.21 15.35 6.40
C ILE A 192 8.48 14.92 5.66
N PRO A 193 9.23 13.93 6.17
CA PRO A 193 10.45 13.45 5.52
C PRO A 193 10.18 13.03 4.06
N LEU A 194 11.02 13.48 3.14
CA LEU A 194 10.74 13.39 1.69
C LEU A 194 10.71 11.96 1.20
N GLU A 195 11.53 11.09 1.78
CA GLU A 195 11.58 9.65 1.53
C GLU A 195 10.23 8.96 1.83
N LYS A 196 9.43 9.50 2.76
CA LYS A 196 8.12 8.94 3.13
C LYS A 196 7.07 9.15 2.05
N TRP A 197 7.17 10.18 1.21
CA TRP A 197 6.08 10.53 0.27
C TRP A 197 6.48 10.89 -1.18
N THR A 198 7.77 11.10 -1.48
CA THR A 198 8.25 11.45 -2.83
C THR A 198 8.95 10.30 -3.54
N LEU A 199 8.74 10.15 -4.85
CA LEU A 199 9.42 9.10 -5.65
C LEU A 199 10.93 9.36 -5.82
N TYR A 200 11.35 10.61 -6.01
CA TYR A 200 12.77 10.90 -6.27
C TYR A 200 13.69 10.59 -5.07
N ARG A 201 13.16 10.55 -3.83
CA ARG A 201 13.87 10.13 -2.60
C ARG A 201 13.51 8.73 -2.13
N ASP A 202 12.65 8.01 -2.85
CA ASP A 202 12.12 6.74 -2.39
C ASP A 202 13.13 5.58 -2.48
N ASN A 203 14.21 5.73 -3.26
CA ASN A 203 15.15 4.65 -3.61
C ASN A 203 14.44 3.43 -4.25
N ARG A 204 13.41 3.70 -5.06
CA ARG A 204 12.59 2.70 -5.79
C ARG A 204 11.89 1.65 -4.90
N ARG A 205 11.77 1.88 -3.60
CA ARG A 205 11.18 0.94 -2.63
C ARG A 205 9.69 0.67 -2.87
N ARG A 206 8.93 1.66 -3.37
CA ARG A 206 7.50 1.53 -3.65
C ARG A 206 7.15 0.82 -4.95
N TRP A 207 8.14 0.45 -5.77
CA TRP A 207 7.89 -0.18 -7.08
C TRP A 207 6.92 0.62 -7.97
N GLY A 208 6.98 1.96 -7.89
CA GLY A 208 6.09 2.87 -8.62
C GLY A 208 4.68 3.02 -8.03
N THR A 209 4.38 2.35 -6.91
CA THR A 209 3.08 2.44 -6.23
C THR A 209 3.00 3.69 -5.37
N LEU A 210 2.16 4.63 -5.77
CA LEU A 210 2.00 5.91 -5.06
C LEU A 210 0.86 5.91 -4.04
N THR A 211 -0.06 4.96 -4.15
CA THR A 211 -1.37 5.04 -3.47
C THR A 211 -1.79 3.70 -2.88
N THR A 212 -2.55 3.75 -1.79
CA THR A 212 -3.27 2.63 -1.16
C THR A 212 -4.50 2.15 -1.96
N ASN A 213 -4.60 2.50 -3.25
CA ASN A 213 -5.69 2.06 -4.13
C ASN A 213 -5.90 0.53 -4.11
N MET A 214 -4.84 -0.24 -3.85
CA MET A 214 -4.90 -1.69 -3.73
C MET A 214 -5.74 -2.14 -2.53
N SER A 215 -5.44 -1.63 -1.35
CA SER A 215 -6.21 -1.94 -0.14
C SER A 215 -7.61 -1.34 -0.17
N GLU A 216 -7.76 -0.10 -0.66
CA GLU A 216 -9.07 0.55 -0.81
C GLU A 216 -9.98 -0.17 -1.82
N SER A 217 -9.43 -0.58 -2.97
CA SER A 217 -10.19 -1.33 -3.98
C SER A 217 -10.65 -2.67 -3.43
N TYR A 218 -9.80 -3.38 -2.68
CA TYR A 218 -10.19 -4.65 -2.08
C TYR A 218 -11.19 -4.45 -0.94
N ASN A 219 -11.03 -3.39 -0.15
CA ASN A 219 -12.01 -2.96 0.82
C ASN A 219 -13.39 -2.81 0.16
N ASN A 220 -13.49 -2.18 -1.01
CA ASN A 220 -14.76 -2.08 -1.74
C ASN A 220 -15.35 -3.44 -2.15
N VAL A 221 -14.51 -4.44 -2.48
CA VAL A 221 -14.96 -5.82 -2.74
C VAL A 221 -15.63 -6.43 -1.50
N LEU A 222 -15.13 -6.09 -0.32
CA LEU A 222 -15.69 -6.57 0.96
C LEU A 222 -16.90 -5.77 1.44
N LYS A 223 -17.28 -4.67 0.79
CA LYS A 223 -18.34 -3.77 1.29
C LYS A 223 -19.66 -4.48 1.62
N GLY A 224 -20.05 -5.47 0.82
CA GLY A 224 -21.28 -6.24 1.04
C GLY A 224 -21.23 -7.26 2.18
N VAL A 225 -20.03 -7.62 2.67
CA VAL A 225 -19.85 -8.65 3.72
C VAL A 225 -19.45 -8.08 5.08
N ARG A 226 -19.14 -6.78 5.16
CA ARG A 226 -18.77 -6.07 6.40
C ARG A 226 -19.88 -6.03 7.46
N PHE A 227 -21.12 -6.27 7.04
CA PHE A 227 -22.29 -6.28 7.92
C PHE A 227 -22.70 -7.70 8.35
N LEU A 228 -21.88 -8.71 8.05
CA LEU A 228 -22.12 -10.08 8.45
C LEU A 228 -21.44 -10.39 9.78
N HIS A 229 -21.93 -11.40 10.50
CA HIS A 229 -21.26 -11.92 11.68
C HIS A 229 -19.80 -12.32 11.39
N CYS A 230 -18.92 -12.21 12.39
CA CYS A 230 -17.47 -12.46 12.24
C CYS A 230 -17.16 -13.77 11.50
N ARG A 231 -17.88 -14.86 11.81
CA ARG A 231 -17.74 -16.14 11.10
C ARG A 231 -18.01 -16.04 9.60
N ALA A 232 -19.10 -15.37 9.22
CA ALA A 232 -19.48 -15.19 7.83
C ALA A 232 -18.53 -14.22 7.10
N LEU A 233 -18.01 -13.21 7.80
CA LEU A 233 -16.96 -12.33 7.27
C LEU A 233 -15.67 -13.13 6.98
N VAL A 234 -15.19 -13.94 7.92
CA VAL A 234 -14.01 -14.79 7.72
C VAL A 234 -14.24 -15.77 6.57
N GLN A 235 -15.41 -16.42 6.51
CA GLN A 235 -15.77 -17.30 5.38
C GLN A 235 -15.75 -16.55 4.05
N ALA A 236 -16.32 -15.35 4.00
CA ALA A 236 -16.30 -14.54 2.78
C ALA A 236 -14.87 -14.17 2.34
N THR A 237 -13.96 -13.88 3.28
CA THR A 237 -12.54 -13.65 2.92
C THR A 237 -11.88 -14.91 2.36
N MET A 238 -12.22 -16.09 2.88
CA MET A 238 -11.75 -17.37 2.36
C MET A 238 -12.28 -17.62 0.95
N ASP A 239 -13.58 -17.45 0.72
CA ASP A 239 -14.22 -17.68 -0.58
C ASP A 239 -13.64 -16.74 -1.65
N LYS A 240 -13.44 -15.45 -1.32
CA LYS A 240 -12.80 -14.49 -2.23
C LYS A 240 -11.35 -14.84 -2.56
N THR A 241 -10.61 -15.32 -1.56
CA THR A 241 -9.23 -15.77 -1.77
C THR A 241 -9.20 -17.02 -2.66
N LEU A 242 -10.11 -17.97 -2.44
CA LEU A 242 -10.24 -19.17 -3.26
C LEU A 242 -10.58 -18.82 -4.72
N ASP A 243 -11.58 -17.95 -4.93
CA ASP A 243 -11.97 -17.48 -6.26
C ASP A 243 -10.78 -16.85 -7.01
N LEU A 244 -9.97 -16.02 -6.33
CA LEU A 244 -8.77 -15.42 -6.88
C LEU A 244 -7.79 -16.51 -7.38
N PHE A 245 -7.45 -17.47 -6.53
CA PHE A 245 -6.52 -18.54 -6.88
C PHE A 245 -7.04 -19.43 -8.02
N GLN A 246 -8.34 -19.75 -8.04
CA GLN A 246 -8.94 -20.51 -9.12
C GLN A 246 -8.90 -19.75 -10.46
N GLN A 247 -9.15 -18.44 -10.43
CA GLN A 247 -9.07 -17.59 -11.63
C GLN A 247 -7.64 -17.49 -12.15
N GLU A 248 -6.65 -17.28 -11.27
CA GLU A 248 -5.24 -17.22 -11.67
C GLU A 248 -4.73 -18.58 -12.16
N GLN A 249 -5.18 -19.70 -11.57
CA GLN A 249 -4.85 -21.03 -12.07
C GLN A 249 -5.38 -21.27 -13.50
N LYS A 250 -6.64 -20.88 -13.78
CA LYS A 250 -7.21 -20.97 -15.13
C LYS A 250 -6.40 -20.16 -16.15
N LYS A 251 -5.98 -18.94 -15.78
CA LYS A 251 -5.12 -18.09 -16.64
C LYS A 251 -3.73 -18.68 -16.84
N SER A 252 -3.15 -19.25 -15.78
CA SER A 252 -1.85 -19.90 -15.86
C SER A 252 -1.88 -21.09 -16.84
N ARG A 253 -2.93 -21.93 -16.79
CA ARG A 253 -3.09 -23.06 -17.72
C ARG A 253 -3.28 -22.64 -19.18
N SER A 254 -3.79 -21.44 -19.45
CA SER A 254 -3.92 -20.92 -20.82
C SER A 254 -2.66 -20.20 -21.30
N CYS A 255 -1.70 -19.89 -20.43
CA CYS A 255 -0.43 -19.30 -20.82
C CYS A 255 0.46 -20.35 -21.50
N ARG A 256 0.89 -20.06 -22.72
CA ARG A 256 1.80 -20.92 -23.52
C ARG A 256 3.28 -20.57 -23.34
N SER A 257 3.56 -19.50 -22.61
CA SER A 257 4.89 -18.93 -22.36
C SER A 257 5.13 -18.75 -20.87
N GLN A 258 6.39 -18.59 -20.48
CA GLN A 258 6.78 -18.31 -19.09
C GLN A 258 6.22 -16.96 -18.57
N ILE A 259 5.97 -16.01 -19.46
CA ILE A 259 5.39 -14.69 -19.14
C ILE A 259 3.99 -14.60 -19.74
N PRO A 260 2.97 -14.13 -18.99
CA PRO A 260 1.65 -13.83 -19.52
C PRO A 260 1.71 -12.90 -20.74
N THR A 261 0.96 -13.21 -21.80
CA THR A 261 1.00 -12.49 -23.10
C THR A 261 0.82 -10.98 -22.95
N HIS A 262 -0.09 -10.51 -22.09
CA HIS A 262 -0.31 -9.08 -21.90
C HIS A 262 0.84 -8.37 -21.17
N LEU A 263 1.58 -9.06 -20.30
CA LEU A 263 2.78 -8.49 -19.67
C LEU A 263 3.92 -8.38 -20.69
N TYR A 264 4.07 -9.40 -21.55
CA TYR A 264 5.06 -9.35 -22.62
C TYR A 264 4.74 -8.25 -23.64
N ALA A 265 3.47 -8.08 -24.02
CA ALA A 265 3.03 -6.97 -24.86
C ALA A 265 3.33 -5.60 -24.21
N ALA A 266 3.08 -5.46 -22.90
CA ALA A 266 3.42 -4.24 -22.18
C ALA A 266 4.93 -3.99 -22.13
N TYR A 267 5.75 -5.04 -21.98
CA TYR A 267 7.20 -4.94 -22.06
C TYR A 267 7.65 -4.42 -23.42
N LEU A 268 7.16 -5.00 -24.52
CA LEU A 268 7.53 -4.58 -25.88
C LEU A 268 7.15 -3.12 -26.16
N GLU A 269 6.01 -2.66 -25.64
CA GLU A 269 5.61 -1.25 -25.77
C GLU A 269 6.54 -0.30 -25.00
N LEU A 270 6.96 -0.70 -23.80
CA LEU A 270 7.92 0.05 -22.99
C LEU A 270 9.31 0.07 -23.64
N GLU A 271 9.76 -1.07 -24.17
CA GLU A 271 11.02 -1.20 -24.90
C GLU A 271 11.02 -0.31 -26.15
N ARG A 272 9.95 -0.37 -26.95
CA ARG A 272 9.77 0.52 -28.10
C ARG A 272 9.85 1.99 -27.69
N THR A 273 9.14 2.38 -26.64
CA THR A 273 9.18 3.76 -26.13
C THR A 273 10.57 4.14 -25.61
N ALA A 274 11.27 3.23 -24.94
CA ALA A 274 12.63 3.49 -24.47
C ALA A 274 13.59 3.71 -25.64
N THR A 275 13.47 2.91 -26.70
CA THR A 275 14.29 3.05 -27.92
C THR A 275 14.02 4.31 -28.73
N THR A 276 12.91 5.04 -28.47
CA THR A 276 12.71 6.36 -29.07
C THR A 276 13.43 7.48 -28.32
N HIS A 277 14.18 7.19 -27.26
CA HIS A 277 14.89 8.20 -26.49
C HIS A 277 16.40 7.94 -26.57
N GLU A 278 17.15 8.86 -27.17
CA GLU A 278 18.62 8.88 -27.12
C GLU A 278 19.06 9.88 -26.04
N VAL A 279 20.12 9.55 -25.31
CA VAL A 279 20.69 10.42 -24.28
C VAL A 279 22.08 10.82 -24.71
N GLU A 280 22.27 12.09 -25.04
CA GLU A 280 23.58 12.67 -25.29
C GLU A 280 24.09 13.35 -24.02
N CYS A 281 25.25 12.93 -23.51
CA CYS A 281 25.92 13.65 -22.44
C CYS A 281 26.51 14.96 -22.98
N VAL A 282 26.18 16.08 -22.34
CA VAL A 282 26.61 17.43 -22.73
C VAL A 282 27.90 17.82 -22.02
N ASP A 283 28.19 17.22 -20.86
CA ASP A 283 29.41 17.44 -20.08
C ASP A 283 30.16 16.13 -19.74
N ALA A 284 31.46 16.25 -19.52
CA ALA A 284 32.36 15.13 -19.28
C ALA A 284 32.19 14.50 -17.88
N ASP A 285 31.59 15.21 -16.93
CA ASP A 285 31.24 14.69 -15.61
C ASP A 285 29.86 14.02 -15.55
N GLY A 286 29.11 14.03 -16.66
CA GLY A 286 27.79 13.41 -16.79
C GLY A 286 26.68 14.11 -16.01
N SER A 287 26.90 15.35 -15.58
CA SER A 287 25.95 16.12 -14.79
C SER A 287 24.82 16.74 -15.63
N GLN A 288 25.04 16.91 -16.94
CA GLN A 288 24.10 17.41 -17.93
C GLN A 288 24.00 16.47 -19.12
N TYR A 289 22.77 16.11 -19.46
CA TYR A 289 22.45 15.29 -20.62
C TYR A 289 21.23 15.85 -21.34
N THR A 290 21.22 15.75 -22.66
CA THR A 290 20.08 16.05 -23.52
C THR A 290 19.41 14.73 -23.88
N VAL A 291 18.12 14.63 -23.59
CA VAL A 291 17.31 13.48 -24.03
C VAL A 291 16.65 13.86 -25.35
N ILE A 292 17.07 13.22 -26.43
CA ILE A 292 16.49 13.35 -27.76
C ILE A 292 15.39 12.29 -27.89
N THR A 293 14.13 12.72 -27.82
CA THR A 293 12.99 11.83 -28.10
C THR A 293 12.62 11.92 -29.59
N GLY A 294 12.58 10.78 -30.29
CA GLY A 294 12.40 10.68 -31.73
C GLY A 294 11.23 11.49 -32.32
N LEU A 295 11.59 12.32 -33.31
CA LEU A 295 10.79 12.91 -34.40
C LEU A 295 9.41 13.54 -34.04
N ARG A 296 9.45 14.81 -33.59
CA ARG A 296 8.46 15.80 -34.03
C ARG A 296 9.14 16.94 -34.77
N ALA A 297 9.29 16.77 -36.08
CA ALA A 297 9.25 17.90 -37.01
C ALA A 297 7.77 18.33 -37.15
N SER A 298 7.31 19.18 -36.25
CA SER A 298 6.17 20.05 -36.53
C SER A 298 6.44 21.39 -35.87
N GLY A 299 7.00 22.31 -36.66
CA GLY A 299 7.22 23.68 -36.22
C GLY A 299 5.90 24.36 -35.89
N ARG A 300 5.86 24.99 -34.71
CA ARG A 300 5.61 26.43 -34.48
C ARG A 300 5.12 26.63 -33.05
N GLY A 301 5.78 27.56 -32.36
CA GLY A 301 5.22 28.42 -31.30
C GLY A 301 5.12 27.81 -29.92
#